data_AF-A0A7X7JVX6-F1
#
_entry.id   AF-A0A7X7JVX6-F1
#
_cell.length_a   1.000
_cell.length_b   1.000
_cell.length_c   1.000
_cell.angle_alpha   90.00
_cell.angle_beta   90.00
_cell.angle_gamma   90.00
#
_symmetry.space_group_name_H-M   'P 1'
#
loop_
_entity.id
_entity.type
_entity.pdbx_description
1 polymer ?
#
loop_
_entity_poly.entity_id
_entity_poly.type
_entity_poly.pdbx_seq_one_letter_code
_entity_poly.pdbx_strand_id
1 'polypeptide(L)'
;MSTTQDLQRPVARIAFLILGLIGLSGIVTSWIIGWVGGDDALGAIGAFLLTPLDQLRFFTFMSNVLVTITSLQLALARDWRQTWHVLRIAGIICISITGVVFNLLLAGDPIEGLSVFNNFVVHIATPILAPLLWLLFGPRETTWRRILLAAIIPILWLVVTMARGATTGWYPYTILDVGNLGFSGVAVYIVAILVFYFLLATIMWALDRTLARRALARSRPFALTADWSRADWLRTGEPGATIGGSLPEFEAYAIIEQADVDGEIPAELLASLASHAHSEGGETGVTLAVWAGRTELTGAYSSVLVISHDSPIRARDMRRALSDHRRETVAAIDPQIARAVHDRAGVQLPLDAGGREHLLLTGSLTTLTDPDWRSTAGLGYTGQPGTGATPNYVWPDDQSWVMHCDIDGTATIVGGSESLVGRVLADDALGARPAERTDRIAG
;
A
#
# COMPACT_ATOMS: atom_id res chain seq x y z
N MET A 1 -8.86 18.69 -10.16
CA MET A 1 -7.43 18.53 -10.52
C MET A 1 -7.14 17.04 -10.48
N SER A 2 -6.84 16.42 -11.63
CA SER A 2 -6.60 14.97 -11.73
C SER A 2 -5.31 14.64 -10.97
N THR A 3 -5.41 13.88 -9.89
CA THR A 3 -4.25 13.47 -9.09
C THR A 3 -3.36 12.57 -9.95
N THR A 4 -2.05 12.57 -9.70
CA THR A 4 -1.05 11.77 -10.42
C THR A 4 -1.39 10.27 -10.52
N GLN A 5 -2.28 9.74 -9.67
CA GLN A 5 -2.83 8.38 -9.75
C GLN A 5 -3.80 8.16 -10.93
N ASP A 6 -4.54 9.18 -11.36
CA ASP A 6 -5.52 9.09 -12.46
C ASP A 6 -4.84 8.97 -13.83
N LEU A 7 -3.71 9.67 -14.04
CA LEU A 7 -2.92 9.60 -15.27
C LEU A 7 -2.06 8.33 -15.36
N GLN A 8 -1.71 7.72 -14.23
CA GLN A 8 -0.89 6.50 -14.22
C GLN A 8 -1.64 5.25 -14.71
N ARG A 9 -2.97 5.19 -14.53
CA ARG A 9 -3.77 4.02 -14.90
C ARG A 9 -3.87 3.79 -16.41
N PRO A 10 -4.16 4.80 -17.26
CA PRO A 10 -4.17 4.62 -18.72
C PRO A 10 -2.80 4.21 -19.29
N VAL A 11 -1.72 4.88 -18.85
CA VAL A 11 -0.36 4.60 -19.32
C VAL A 11 0.04 3.17 -18.95
N ALA A 12 -0.21 2.76 -17.72
CA ALA A 12 0.14 1.42 -17.26
C ALA A 12 -0.66 0.32 -17.99
N ARG A 13 -1.95 0.56 -18.29
CA ARG A 13 -2.77 -0.36 -19.10
C ARG A 13 -2.20 -0.52 -20.51
N ILE A 14 -1.82 0.56 -21.17
CA ILE A 14 -1.20 0.53 -22.50
C ILE A 14 0.13 -0.24 -22.44
N ALA A 15 0.96 0.03 -21.43
CA ALA A 15 2.24 -0.66 -21.28
C ALA A 15 2.06 -2.18 -21.09
N PHE A 16 1.10 -2.61 -20.26
CA PHE A 16 0.79 -4.03 -20.09
C PHE A 16 0.14 -4.66 -21.33
N LEU A 17 -0.65 -3.89 -22.10
CA LEU A 17 -1.18 -4.35 -23.37
C LEU A 17 -0.04 -4.63 -24.36
N ILE A 18 0.90 -3.70 -24.49
CA ILE A 18 2.08 -3.86 -25.35
C ILE A 18 2.89 -5.08 -24.93
N LEU A 19 3.18 -5.25 -23.64
CA LEU A 19 3.86 -6.44 -23.13
C LEU A 19 3.09 -7.73 -23.44
N GLY A 20 1.77 -7.71 -23.26
CA GLY A 20 0.91 -8.85 -23.59
C GLY A 20 0.95 -9.20 -25.08
N LEU A 21 0.93 -8.21 -25.97
CA LEU A 21 1.02 -8.43 -27.42
C LEU A 21 2.40 -8.93 -27.86
N ILE A 22 3.48 -8.40 -27.26
CA ILE A 22 4.85 -8.89 -27.49
C ILE A 22 4.93 -10.37 -27.08
N GLY A 23 4.50 -10.70 -25.86
CA GLY A 23 4.48 -12.08 -25.38
C GLY A 23 3.63 -13.01 -26.24
N LEU A 24 2.46 -12.55 -26.70
CA LEU A 24 1.61 -13.28 -27.63
C LEU A 24 2.31 -13.57 -28.96
N SER A 25 3.05 -12.60 -29.51
CA SER A 25 3.84 -12.80 -30.73
C SER A 25 4.92 -13.87 -30.54
N GLY A 26 5.57 -13.92 -29.37
CA GLY A 26 6.52 -14.97 -28.99
C GLY A 26 5.86 -16.34 -28.90
N ILE A 27 4.67 -16.43 -28.30
CA ILE A 27 3.91 -17.69 -28.20
C ILE A 27 3.51 -18.20 -29.59
N VAL A 28 2.94 -17.35 -30.44
CA VAL A 28 2.49 -17.71 -31.79
C VAL A 28 3.68 -18.15 -32.65
N THR A 29 4.80 -17.43 -32.60
CA THR A 29 5.99 -17.81 -33.36
C THR A 29 6.61 -19.11 -32.84
N SER A 30 6.58 -19.37 -31.52
CA SER A 30 7.01 -20.66 -30.96
C SER A 30 6.15 -21.82 -31.48
N TRP A 31 4.84 -21.59 -31.64
CA TRP A 31 3.93 -22.58 -32.23
C TRP A 31 4.24 -22.83 -33.71
N ILE A 32 4.43 -21.78 -34.50
CA ILE A 32 4.77 -21.90 -35.92
C ILE A 32 6.08 -22.67 -36.09
N ILE A 33 7.12 -22.35 -35.32
CA ILE A 33 8.41 -23.04 -35.38
C ILE A 33 8.26 -24.51 -34.99
N GLY A 34 7.50 -24.82 -33.94
CA GLY A 34 7.22 -26.21 -33.54
C GLY A 34 6.38 -26.99 -34.55
N TRP A 35 5.60 -26.30 -35.39
CA TRP A 35 4.73 -26.89 -36.41
C TRP A 35 5.46 -27.21 -37.72
N VAL A 36 6.38 -26.35 -38.17
CA VAL A 36 7.12 -26.51 -39.44
C VAL A 36 8.05 -27.74 -39.45
N GLY A 37 8.26 -28.39 -38.29
CA GLY A 37 9.05 -29.62 -38.17
C GLY A 37 8.28 -30.96 -38.27
N GLY A 38 6.99 -30.97 -38.65
CA GLY A 38 6.18 -32.21 -38.76
C GLY A 38 5.76 -32.54 -40.19
N ASP A 39 6.09 -33.74 -40.67
CA ASP A 39 6.06 -34.09 -42.10
C ASP A 39 4.68 -34.45 -42.72
N ASP A 40 3.56 -34.55 -41.96
CA ASP A 40 2.31 -35.14 -42.48
C ASP A 40 1.00 -34.37 -42.16
N ALA A 41 0.08 -34.23 -43.14
CA ALA A 41 -1.15 -33.42 -43.06
C ALA A 41 -2.28 -33.93 -42.14
N LEU A 42 -2.39 -35.25 -41.87
CA LEU A 42 -3.34 -35.80 -40.88
C LEU A 42 -2.75 -35.75 -39.45
N GLY A 43 -1.43 -35.84 -39.33
CA GLY A 43 -0.69 -35.47 -38.12
C GLY A 43 -0.84 -33.98 -37.80
N ALA A 44 -1.02 -33.12 -38.81
CA ALA A 44 -1.11 -31.67 -38.64
C ALA A 44 -2.33 -31.19 -37.82
N ILE A 45 -3.48 -31.87 -37.84
CA ILE A 45 -4.65 -31.47 -37.01
C ILE A 45 -4.44 -31.88 -35.55
N GLY A 46 -3.95 -33.10 -35.31
CA GLY A 46 -3.58 -33.57 -33.97
C GLY A 46 -2.41 -32.80 -33.38
N ALA A 47 -1.39 -32.51 -34.19
CA ALA A 47 -0.29 -31.64 -33.86
C ALA A 47 -0.80 -30.22 -33.62
N PHE A 48 -1.68 -29.63 -34.43
CA PHE A 48 -2.21 -28.27 -34.19
C PHE A 48 -2.95 -28.14 -32.84
N LEU A 49 -3.70 -29.16 -32.42
CA LEU A 49 -4.42 -29.16 -31.15
C LEU A 49 -3.55 -29.51 -29.94
N LEU A 50 -2.53 -30.37 -30.10
CA LEU A 50 -1.69 -30.87 -29.01
C LEU A 50 -0.32 -30.18 -28.92
N THR A 51 0.16 -29.52 -29.97
CA THR A 51 1.45 -28.78 -29.98
C THR A 51 1.53 -27.71 -28.90
N PRO A 52 0.48 -26.96 -28.53
CA PRO A 52 0.57 -26.02 -27.42
C PRO A 52 0.81 -26.71 -26.07
N LEU A 53 0.22 -27.90 -25.86
CA LEU A 53 0.42 -28.70 -24.64
C LEU A 53 1.82 -29.32 -24.62
N ASP A 54 2.33 -29.70 -25.79
CA ASP A 54 3.69 -30.20 -25.93
C ASP A 54 4.74 -29.12 -25.71
N GLN A 55 4.44 -27.87 -26.08
CA GLN A 55 5.32 -26.73 -25.81
C GLN A 55 5.43 -26.41 -24.31
N LEU A 56 4.44 -26.78 -23.48
CA LEU A 56 4.52 -26.62 -22.01
C LEU A 56 5.64 -27.47 -21.38
N ARG A 57 6.20 -28.43 -22.11
CA ARG A 57 7.43 -29.14 -21.71
C ARG A 57 8.64 -28.21 -21.62
N PHE A 58 8.60 -27.03 -22.26
CA PHE A 58 9.62 -26.01 -22.16
C PHE A 58 9.25 -24.96 -21.11
N PHE A 59 10.15 -24.72 -20.17
CA PHE A 59 10.00 -23.71 -19.12
C PHE A 59 9.88 -22.29 -19.71
N THR A 60 10.62 -22.01 -20.77
CA THR A 60 10.55 -20.75 -21.54
C THR A 60 9.13 -20.48 -22.02
N PHE A 61 8.46 -21.49 -22.59
CA PHE A 61 7.11 -21.34 -23.13
C PHE A 61 6.10 -21.11 -21.99
N MET A 62 6.14 -21.93 -20.93
CA MET A 62 5.29 -21.77 -19.75
C MET A 62 5.42 -20.37 -19.12
N SER A 63 6.65 -19.88 -18.92
CA SER A 63 6.89 -18.57 -18.32
C SER A 63 6.38 -17.41 -19.19
N ASN A 64 6.55 -17.48 -20.52
CA ASN A 64 6.00 -16.49 -21.46
C ASN A 64 4.47 -16.50 -21.48
N VAL A 65 3.83 -17.67 -21.40
CA VAL A 65 2.37 -17.79 -21.27
C VAL A 65 1.87 -17.10 -20.00
N LEU A 66 2.50 -17.36 -18.84
CA LEU A 66 2.12 -16.72 -17.57
C LEU A 66 2.22 -15.19 -17.65
N VAL A 67 3.33 -14.66 -18.18
CA VAL A 67 3.51 -13.21 -18.34
C VAL A 67 2.49 -12.62 -19.32
N THR A 68 2.25 -13.29 -20.45
CA THR A 68 1.32 -12.82 -21.47
C THR A 68 -0.09 -12.70 -20.91
N ILE A 69 -0.60 -13.79 -20.33
CA ILE A 69 -1.96 -13.83 -19.75
C ILE A 69 -2.12 -12.80 -18.64
N THR A 70 -1.16 -12.72 -17.72
CA THR A 70 -1.26 -11.79 -16.59
C THR A 70 -1.10 -10.32 -17.02
N SER A 71 -0.33 -10.03 -18.07
CA SER A 71 -0.20 -8.67 -18.62
C SER A 71 -1.47 -8.25 -19.36
N LEU A 72 -2.06 -9.14 -20.18
CA LEU A 72 -3.34 -8.87 -20.83
C LEU A 72 -4.47 -8.70 -19.81
N GLN A 73 -4.49 -9.50 -18.74
CA GLN A 73 -5.42 -9.31 -17.63
C GLN A 73 -5.28 -7.91 -17.04
N LEU A 74 -4.06 -7.44 -16.74
CA LEU A 74 -3.83 -6.10 -16.17
C LEU A 74 -4.24 -4.97 -17.12
N ALA A 75 -4.01 -5.15 -18.42
CA ALA A 75 -4.44 -4.21 -19.44
C ALA A 75 -5.96 -4.05 -19.49
N LEU A 76 -6.70 -5.15 -19.32
CA LEU A 76 -8.16 -5.22 -19.44
C LEU A 76 -8.90 -5.08 -18.10
N ALA A 77 -8.21 -5.23 -16.97
CA ALA A 77 -8.84 -5.28 -15.65
C ALA A 77 -9.50 -3.94 -15.26
N ARG A 78 -10.76 -4.06 -14.79
CA ARG A 78 -11.50 -2.95 -14.15
C ARG A 78 -10.96 -2.63 -12.76
N ASP A 79 -10.63 -3.66 -11.98
CA ASP A 79 -9.99 -3.53 -10.66
C ASP A 79 -8.75 -4.43 -10.58
N TRP A 80 -7.59 -3.82 -10.30
CA TRP A 80 -6.31 -4.52 -10.18
C TRP A 80 -6.16 -5.31 -8.88
N ARG A 81 -7.01 -5.05 -7.87
CA ARG A 81 -7.04 -5.76 -6.58
C ARG A 81 -7.59 -7.19 -6.70
N GLN A 82 -8.30 -7.50 -7.78
CA GLN A 82 -8.85 -8.84 -8.06
C GLN A 82 -7.99 -9.64 -9.05
N THR A 83 -6.75 -9.23 -9.29
CA THR A 83 -5.89 -9.86 -10.30
C THR A 83 -5.28 -11.17 -9.82
N TRP A 84 -4.76 -11.96 -10.75
CA TRP A 84 -4.13 -13.24 -10.47
C TRP A 84 -2.71 -13.06 -9.92
N HIS A 85 -2.58 -12.39 -8.77
CA HIS A 85 -1.29 -12.00 -8.19
C HIS A 85 -0.30 -13.16 -8.02
N VAL A 86 -0.78 -14.35 -7.64
CA VAL A 86 0.08 -15.55 -7.54
C VAL A 86 0.65 -15.92 -8.91
N LEU A 87 -0.19 -15.93 -9.96
CA LEU A 87 0.26 -16.20 -11.33
C LEU A 87 1.18 -15.10 -11.86
N ARG A 88 0.93 -13.84 -11.48
CA ARG A 88 1.79 -12.71 -11.86
C ARG A 88 3.18 -12.82 -11.21
N ILE A 89 3.24 -13.12 -9.92
CA ILE A 89 4.49 -13.36 -9.19
C ILE A 89 5.24 -14.54 -9.82
N ALA A 90 4.55 -15.65 -10.08
CA ALA A 90 5.14 -16.80 -10.76
C ALA A 90 5.69 -16.42 -12.14
N GLY A 91 4.89 -15.71 -12.95
CA GLY A 91 5.27 -15.26 -14.28
C GLY A 91 6.52 -14.38 -14.27
N ILE A 92 6.58 -13.37 -13.39
CA ILE A 92 7.73 -12.46 -13.28
C ILE A 92 8.99 -13.21 -12.85
N ILE A 93 8.93 -14.04 -11.80
CA ILE A 93 10.12 -14.74 -11.33
C ILE A 93 10.58 -15.76 -12.38
N CYS A 94 9.66 -16.58 -12.92
CA CYS A 94 9.99 -17.59 -13.91
C CYS A 94 10.53 -16.96 -15.20
N ILE A 95 9.97 -15.86 -15.70
CA ILE A 95 10.48 -15.22 -16.92
C ILE A 95 11.85 -14.57 -16.72
N SER A 96 12.11 -14.02 -15.53
CA SER A 96 13.45 -13.52 -15.17
C SER A 96 14.47 -14.65 -15.11
N ILE A 97 14.10 -15.82 -14.56
CA ILE A 97 14.94 -17.03 -14.61
C ILE A 97 15.19 -17.44 -16.06
N THR A 98 14.14 -17.49 -16.90
CA THR A 98 14.26 -17.81 -18.33
C THR A 98 15.28 -16.93 -19.03
N GLY A 99 15.20 -15.60 -18.85
CA GLY A 99 16.16 -14.67 -19.46
C GLY A 99 17.59 -14.90 -18.97
N VAL A 100 17.80 -15.06 -17.66
CA VAL A 100 19.15 -15.22 -17.10
C VAL A 100 19.75 -16.58 -17.46
N VAL A 101 19.03 -17.68 -17.22
CA VAL A 101 19.52 -19.04 -17.48
C VAL A 101 19.78 -19.25 -18.97
N PHE A 102 18.90 -18.76 -19.86
CA PHE A 102 19.12 -18.89 -21.28
C PHE A 102 20.42 -18.19 -21.72
N ASN A 103 20.56 -16.91 -21.39
CA ASN A 103 21.69 -16.10 -21.87
C ASN A 103 23.03 -16.52 -21.26
N LEU A 104 23.03 -17.14 -20.08
CA LEU A 104 24.28 -17.58 -19.42
C LEU A 104 24.64 -19.03 -19.69
N LEU A 105 23.66 -19.93 -19.85
CA LEU A 105 23.89 -21.38 -19.84
C LEU A 105 23.45 -22.11 -21.11
N LEU A 106 22.53 -21.53 -21.91
CA LEU A 106 21.90 -22.25 -23.03
C LEU A 106 22.09 -21.59 -24.40
N ALA A 107 22.44 -20.31 -24.44
CA ALA A 107 22.73 -19.61 -25.68
C ALA A 107 24.04 -20.12 -26.30
N GLY A 108 24.10 -20.19 -27.64
CA GLY A 108 25.33 -20.54 -28.35
C GLY A 108 25.10 -21.17 -29.73
N ASP A 109 23.95 -21.80 -29.94
CA ASP A 109 23.63 -22.43 -31.21
C ASP A 109 23.24 -21.39 -32.28
N PRO A 110 23.72 -21.53 -33.53
CA PRO A 110 23.27 -20.70 -34.65
C PRO A 110 21.76 -20.83 -34.86
N ILE A 111 21.09 -19.68 -34.99
CA ILE A 111 19.65 -19.60 -35.26
C ILE A 111 19.39 -18.71 -36.48
N GLU A 112 18.39 -19.08 -37.28
CA GLU A 112 18.06 -18.40 -38.53
C GLU A 112 16.56 -18.16 -38.69
N GLY A 113 16.19 -17.27 -39.61
CA GLY A 113 14.80 -17.01 -39.99
C GLY A 113 13.92 -16.56 -38.81
N LEU A 114 12.72 -17.14 -38.70
CA LEU A 114 11.73 -16.79 -37.67
C LEU A 114 12.23 -17.04 -36.25
N SER A 115 13.15 -18.00 -36.07
CA SER A 115 13.73 -18.35 -34.76
C SER A 115 14.56 -17.21 -34.16
N VAL A 116 15.15 -16.34 -34.98
CA VAL A 116 15.88 -15.14 -34.49
C VAL A 116 14.93 -14.19 -33.76
N PHE A 117 13.79 -13.88 -34.38
CA PHE A 117 12.76 -13.03 -33.78
C PHE A 117 12.18 -13.68 -32.52
N ASN A 118 11.80 -14.97 -32.63
CA ASN A 118 11.24 -15.70 -31.51
C ASN A 118 12.20 -15.71 -30.31
N ASN A 119 13.47 -16.06 -30.54
CA ASN A 119 14.50 -16.09 -29.52
C ASN A 119 14.67 -14.73 -28.83
N PHE A 120 14.71 -13.64 -29.60
CA PHE A 120 14.76 -12.29 -29.03
C PHE A 120 13.54 -12.01 -28.13
N VAL A 121 12.32 -12.33 -28.59
CA VAL A 121 11.11 -12.06 -27.81
C VAL A 121 11.09 -12.85 -26.51
N VAL A 122 11.30 -14.17 -26.57
CA VAL A 122 11.05 -15.08 -25.44
C VAL A 122 12.21 -15.13 -24.44
N HIS A 123 13.44 -14.78 -24.84
CA HIS A 123 14.63 -14.81 -23.99
C HIS A 123 15.23 -13.43 -23.68
N ILE A 124 14.83 -12.36 -24.37
CA ILE A 124 15.36 -11.00 -24.14
C ILE A 124 14.23 -10.01 -23.83
N ALA A 125 13.34 -9.76 -24.78
CA ALA A 125 12.36 -8.67 -24.66
C ALA A 125 11.38 -8.89 -23.51
N THR A 126 10.69 -10.04 -23.47
CA THR A 126 9.74 -10.35 -22.39
C THR A 126 10.43 -10.46 -21.02
N PRO A 127 11.57 -11.17 -20.87
CA PRO A 127 12.33 -11.23 -19.61
C PRO A 127 12.80 -9.89 -19.05
N ILE A 128 13.05 -8.89 -19.90
CA ILE A 128 13.43 -7.54 -19.46
C ILE A 128 12.18 -6.71 -19.15
N LEU A 129 11.23 -6.65 -20.08
CA LEU A 129 10.07 -5.76 -19.95
C LEU A 129 9.13 -6.17 -18.81
N ALA A 130 8.93 -7.46 -18.56
CA ALA A 130 8.01 -7.94 -17.53
C ALA A 130 8.37 -7.49 -16.10
N PRO A 131 9.60 -7.71 -15.59
CA PRO A 131 10.00 -7.21 -14.27
C PRO A 131 10.09 -5.67 -14.23
N LEU A 132 10.53 -5.01 -15.31
CA LEU A 132 10.58 -3.55 -15.37
C LEU A 132 9.20 -2.91 -15.25
N LEU A 133 8.22 -3.40 -16.02
CA LEU A 133 6.86 -2.87 -15.97
C LEU A 133 6.17 -3.19 -14.63
N TRP A 134 6.47 -4.33 -14.02
CA TRP A 134 6.05 -4.60 -12.65
C TRP A 134 6.66 -3.60 -11.66
N LEU A 135 7.95 -3.27 -11.78
CA LEU A 135 8.62 -2.32 -10.90
C LEU A 135 8.00 -0.91 -11.01
N LEU A 136 7.70 -0.48 -12.24
CA LEU A 136 7.13 0.84 -12.54
C LEU A 136 5.67 0.94 -12.09
N PHE A 137 4.85 -0.04 -12.44
CA PHE A 137 3.39 0.07 -12.35
C PHE A 137 2.72 -0.86 -11.33
N GLY A 138 3.39 -1.94 -10.90
CA GLY A 138 2.82 -2.97 -10.03
C GLY A 138 2.08 -4.08 -10.79
N PRO A 139 0.99 -4.66 -10.25
CA PRO A 139 0.38 -4.36 -8.94
C PRO A 139 1.30 -4.73 -7.77
N ARG A 140 1.24 -3.94 -6.71
CA ARG A 140 2.06 -4.09 -5.49
C ARG A 140 1.26 -4.86 -4.45
N GLU A 141 1.77 -5.99 -3.96
CA GLU A 141 1.11 -6.89 -2.98
C GLU A 141 1.89 -8.21 -2.77
N THR A 142 3.21 -8.14 -2.82
CA THR A 142 4.08 -9.32 -2.76
C THR A 142 4.20 -9.80 -1.31
N THR A 143 3.72 -11.00 -1.03
CA THR A 143 3.82 -11.63 0.29
C THR A 143 4.49 -12.99 0.18
N TRP A 144 5.18 -13.41 1.25
CA TRP A 144 5.80 -14.74 1.31
C TRP A 144 4.81 -15.87 1.05
N ARG A 145 3.57 -15.75 1.53
CA ARG A 145 2.51 -16.72 1.21
C ARG A 145 2.27 -16.82 -0.30
N ARG A 146 2.17 -15.70 -1.01
CA ARG A 146 1.96 -15.68 -2.46
C ARG A 146 3.20 -16.16 -3.22
N ILE A 147 4.41 -15.86 -2.75
CA ILE A 147 5.66 -16.40 -3.28
C ILE A 147 5.69 -17.93 -3.17
N LEU A 148 5.39 -18.48 -1.99
CA LEU A 148 5.38 -19.94 -1.78
C LEU A 148 4.31 -20.63 -2.62
N LEU A 149 3.13 -20.02 -2.78
CA LEU A 149 2.11 -20.52 -3.71
C LEU A 149 2.56 -20.42 -5.18
N ALA A 150 3.25 -19.34 -5.56
CA ALA A 150 3.78 -19.15 -6.90
C ALA A 150 4.86 -20.18 -7.25
N ALA A 151 5.67 -20.60 -6.28
CA ALA A 151 6.71 -21.62 -6.44
C ALA A 151 6.15 -23.00 -6.80
N ILE A 152 4.87 -23.28 -6.53
CA ILE A 152 4.22 -24.54 -6.92
C ILE A 152 4.30 -24.75 -8.43
N ILE A 153 4.18 -23.68 -9.23
CA ILE A 153 4.17 -23.77 -10.70
C ILE A 153 5.51 -24.28 -11.26
N PRO A 154 6.66 -23.62 -11.01
CA PRO A 154 7.95 -24.12 -11.51
C PRO A 154 8.34 -25.47 -10.88
N ILE A 155 7.97 -25.74 -9.63
CA ILE A 155 8.23 -27.03 -8.98
C ILE A 155 7.44 -28.15 -9.67
N LEU A 156 6.15 -27.93 -9.95
CA LEU A 156 5.32 -28.92 -10.63
C LEU A 156 5.83 -29.18 -12.05
N TRP A 157 6.20 -28.14 -12.77
CA TRP A 157 6.83 -28.27 -14.09
C TRP A 157 8.11 -29.12 -14.01
N LEU A 158 8.99 -28.85 -13.03
CA LEU A 158 10.22 -29.61 -12.85
C LEU A 158 9.95 -31.08 -12.55
N VAL A 159 9.03 -31.38 -11.63
CA VAL A 159 8.65 -32.76 -11.27
C VAL A 159 8.13 -33.51 -12.49
N VAL A 160 7.23 -32.90 -13.26
CA VAL A 160 6.67 -33.51 -14.48
C VAL A 160 7.75 -33.74 -15.53
N THR A 161 8.63 -32.76 -15.75
CA THR A 161 9.74 -32.86 -16.71
C THR A 161 10.71 -33.97 -16.34
N MET A 162 11.11 -34.07 -15.07
CA MET A 162 12.03 -35.11 -14.60
C MET A 162 11.39 -36.50 -14.65
N ALA A 163 10.13 -36.64 -14.25
CA ALA A 163 9.40 -37.90 -14.30
C ALA A 163 9.25 -38.40 -15.75
N ARG A 164 8.91 -37.50 -16.68
CA ARG A 164 8.86 -37.82 -18.12
C ARG A 164 10.23 -38.15 -18.68
N GLY A 165 11.26 -37.38 -18.34
CA GLY A 165 12.62 -37.64 -18.82
C GLY A 165 13.14 -39.01 -18.37
N ALA A 166 12.76 -39.46 -17.16
CA ALA A 166 13.09 -40.80 -16.66
C ALA A 166 12.40 -41.93 -17.45
N THR A 167 11.23 -41.68 -18.06
CA THR A 167 10.50 -42.70 -18.85
C THR A 167 10.82 -42.63 -20.34
N THR A 168 11.05 -41.44 -20.90
CA THR A 168 11.28 -41.25 -22.34
C THR A 168 12.75 -41.10 -22.72
N GLY A 169 13.65 -40.90 -21.74
CA GLY A 169 15.08 -40.66 -21.99
C GLY A 169 15.39 -39.28 -22.61
N TRP A 170 14.41 -38.37 -22.66
CA TRP A 170 14.55 -37.06 -23.29
C TRP A 170 14.28 -35.95 -22.29
N TYR A 171 15.18 -34.97 -22.25
CA TYR A 171 15.09 -33.78 -21.40
C TYR A 171 15.12 -32.52 -22.28
N PRO A 172 14.34 -31.48 -21.93
CA PRO A 172 14.24 -30.26 -22.74
C PRO A 172 15.50 -29.38 -22.70
N TYR A 173 16.38 -29.59 -21.71
CA TYR A 173 17.56 -28.76 -21.48
C TYR A 173 18.76 -29.62 -21.07
N THR A 174 19.94 -29.28 -21.59
CA THR A 174 21.21 -29.96 -21.28
C THR A 174 21.53 -29.95 -19.79
N ILE A 175 21.19 -28.88 -19.07
CA ILE A 175 21.34 -28.77 -17.61
C ILE A 175 20.43 -29.72 -16.80
N LEU A 176 19.41 -30.31 -17.43
CA LEU A 176 18.51 -31.30 -16.83
C LEU A 176 18.76 -32.72 -17.36
N ASP A 177 19.70 -32.89 -18.28
CA ASP A 177 19.93 -34.16 -18.95
C ASP A 177 20.65 -35.15 -18.03
N VAL A 178 19.87 -36.04 -17.42
CA VAL A 178 20.39 -37.09 -16.53
C VAL A 178 21.26 -38.10 -17.29
N GLY A 179 21.03 -38.30 -18.58
CA GLY A 179 21.83 -39.23 -19.38
C GLY A 179 23.28 -38.75 -19.50
N ASN A 180 23.46 -37.43 -19.67
CA ASN A 180 24.78 -36.81 -19.81
C ASN A 180 25.43 -36.41 -18.48
N LEU A 181 24.65 -35.91 -17.52
CA LEU A 181 25.17 -35.35 -16.26
C LEU A 181 25.03 -36.27 -15.04
N GLY A 182 24.22 -37.32 -15.14
CA GLY A 182 23.79 -38.11 -14.00
C GLY A 182 22.91 -37.31 -13.02
N PHE A 183 22.30 -38.01 -12.05
CA PHE A 183 21.42 -37.37 -11.07
C PHE A 183 22.13 -36.33 -10.20
N SER A 184 23.39 -36.57 -9.83
CA SER A 184 24.18 -35.65 -9.02
C SER A 184 24.48 -34.35 -9.76
N GLY A 185 24.82 -34.42 -11.06
CA GLY A 185 25.08 -33.23 -11.87
C GLY A 185 23.82 -32.39 -12.06
N VAL A 186 22.71 -33.02 -12.40
CA VAL A 186 21.40 -32.33 -12.54
C VAL A 186 20.95 -31.70 -11.21
N ALA A 187 21.18 -32.38 -10.07
CA ALA A 187 20.81 -31.86 -8.75
C ALA A 187 21.51 -30.52 -8.43
N VAL A 188 22.77 -30.33 -8.84
CA VAL A 188 23.49 -29.06 -8.64
C VAL A 188 22.77 -27.91 -9.36
N TYR A 189 22.38 -28.10 -10.62
CA TYR A 189 21.64 -27.09 -11.39
C TYR A 189 20.26 -26.80 -10.79
N ILE A 190 19.52 -27.85 -10.38
CA ILE A 190 18.20 -27.69 -9.76
C ILE A 190 18.32 -26.85 -8.47
N VAL A 191 19.27 -27.18 -7.60
CA VAL A 191 19.48 -26.44 -6.34
C VAL A 191 19.91 -25.00 -6.61
N ALA A 192 20.83 -24.78 -7.55
CA ALA A 192 21.27 -23.44 -7.91
C ALA A 192 20.12 -22.57 -8.45
N ILE A 193 19.27 -23.12 -9.32
CA ILE A 193 18.09 -22.41 -9.86
C ILE A 193 17.05 -22.17 -8.76
N LEU A 194 16.85 -23.11 -7.83
CA LEU A 194 15.93 -22.91 -6.70
C LEU A 194 16.42 -21.80 -5.76
N VAL A 195 17.72 -21.76 -5.45
CA VAL A 195 18.32 -20.64 -4.69
C VAL A 195 18.12 -19.33 -5.44
N PHE A 196 18.36 -19.33 -6.75
CA PHE A 196 18.16 -18.14 -7.58
C PHE A 196 16.70 -17.68 -7.62
N TYR A 197 15.74 -18.62 -7.66
CA TYR A 197 14.31 -18.31 -7.54
C TYR A 197 14.00 -17.55 -6.24
N PHE A 198 14.48 -18.06 -5.09
CA PHE A 198 14.24 -17.40 -3.82
C PHE A 198 14.99 -16.07 -3.67
N LEU A 199 16.16 -15.94 -4.30
CA LEU A 199 16.86 -14.65 -4.39
C LEU A 199 16.00 -13.62 -5.13
N LEU A 200 15.50 -13.94 -6.33
CA LEU A 200 14.62 -13.05 -7.09
C LEU A 200 13.32 -12.75 -6.34
N ALA A 201 12.72 -13.75 -5.69
CA ALA A 201 11.52 -13.57 -4.87
C ALA A 201 11.77 -12.61 -3.69
N THR A 202 12.93 -12.70 -3.05
CA THR A 202 13.32 -11.81 -1.94
C THR A 202 13.52 -10.38 -2.44
N ILE A 203 14.20 -10.20 -3.57
CA ILE A 203 14.39 -8.89 -4.22
C ILE A 203 13.03 -8.28 -4.56
N MET A 204 12.16 -9.04 -5.21
CA MET A 204 10.81 -8.61 -5.57
C MET A 204 10.01 -8.18 -4.33
N TRP A 205 10.03 -8.98 -3.26
CA TRP A 205 9.37 -8.65 -1.99
C TRP A 205 9.92 -7.38 -1.32
N ALA A 206 11.25 -7.20 -1.32
CA ALA A 206 11.89 -6.04 -0.72
C ALA A 206 11.58 -4.75 -1.52
N LEU A 207 11.61 -4.82 -2.85
CA LEU A 207 11.26 -3.71 -3.73
C LEU A 207 9.78 -3.32 -3.57
N ASP A 208 8.88 -4.30 -3.52
CA ASP A 208 7.45 -4.08 -3.30
C ASP A 208 7.19 -3.29 -2.01
N ARG A 209 7.80 -3.73 -0.90
CA ARG A 209 7.66 -3.07 0.41
C ARG A 209 8.26 -1.67 0.45
N THR A 210 9.44 -1.47 -0.13
CA THR A 210 10.10 -0.16 -0.12
C THR A 210 9.36 0.85 -0.97
N LEU A 211 8.85 0.44 -2.14
CA LEU A 211 8.04 1.29 -3.01
C LEU A 211 6.67 1.61 -2.40
N ALA A 212 6.00 0.64 -1.77
CA ALA A 212 4.75 0.87 -1.04
C ALA A 212 4.94 1.88 0.11
N ARG A 213 6.01 1.73 0.90
CA ARG A 213 6.35 2.68 1.97
C ARG A 213 6.64 4.08 1.46
N ARG A 214 7.40 4.21 0.36
CA ARG A 214 7.71 5.51 -0.25
C ARG A 214 6.49 6.20 -0.84
N ALA A 215 5.57 5.43 -1.44
CA ALA A 215 4.32 5.97 -1.95
C ALA A 215 3.44 6.51 -0.81
N LEU A 216 3.29 5.74 0.27
CA LEU A 216 2.56 6.16 1.47
C LEU A 216 3.19 7.38 2.14
N ALA A 217 4.52 7.39 2.31
CA ALA A 217 5.22 8.53 2.92
C ALA A 217 5.06 9.82 2.11
N ARG A 218 5.09 9.73 0.77
CA ARG A 218 4.87 10.88 -0.12
C ARG A 218 3.44 11.41 -0.13
N SER A 219 2.46 10.58 0.24
CA SER A 219 1.06 10.99 0.31
C SER A 219 0.65 11.50 1.69
N ARG A 220 1.53 11.46 2.70
CA ARG A 220 1.15 11.89 4.05
C ARG A 220 1.04 13.41 4.11
N PRO A 221 -0.11 13.94 4.55
CA PRO A 221 -0.33 15.38 4.65
C PRO A 221 0.39 16.02 5.84
N PHE A 222 0.79 15.21 6.83
CA PHE A 222 1.44 15.67 8.05
C PHE A 222 2.77 14.95 8.29
N ALA A 223 3.73 15.68 8.84
CA ALA A 223 5.03 15.17 9.24
C ALA A 223 5.18 15.25 10.76
N LEU A 224 5.66 14.18 11.38
CA LEU A 224 6.05 14.20 12.80
C LEU A 224 7.23 15.16 13.01
N THR A 225 7.09 16.07 13.96
CA THR A 225 8.17 17.00 14.33
C THR A 225 8.66 16.72 15.75
N ALA A 226 9.97 16.86 15.95
CA ALA A 226 10.61 16.87 17.27
C ALA A 226 10.85 18.30 17.77
N ASP A 227 10.44 19.31 16.99
CA ASP A 227 10.50 20.71 17.39
C ASP A 227 9.35 21.03 18.34
N TRP A 228 9.56 20.67 19.61
CA TRP A 228 8.60 20.92 20.69
C TRP A 228 8.39 22.41 20.97
N SER A 229 9.30 23.27 20.52
CA SER A 229 9.20 24.72 20.75
C SER A 229 7.96 25.34 20.10
N ARG A 230 7.38 24.67 19.10
CA ARG A 230 6.13 25.06 18.44
C ARG A 230 4.93 25.10 19.39
N ALA A 231 5.00 24.42 20.54
CA ALA A 231 3.97 24.42 21.57
C ALA A 231 4.31 25.36 22.75
N ASP A 232 5.44 26.05 22.73
CA ASP A 232 5.92 26.83 23.87
C ASP A 232 5.01 28.00 24.23
N TRP A 233 4.36 28.58 23.23
CA TRP A 233 3.43 29.70 23.37
C TRP A 233 2.11 29.32 24.05
N LEU A 234 1.78 28.02 24.08
CA LEU A 234 0.64 27.50 24.82
C LEU A 234 0.88 27.52 26.35
N ARG A 235 2.11 27.81 26.82
CA ARG A 235 2.43 27.91 28.26
C ARG A 235 1.84 29.19 28.86
N THR A 236 0.60 29.12 29.33
CA THR A 236 -0.03 30.21 30.11
C THR A 236 -0.55 29.70 31.45
N GLY A 237 -0.07 30.25 32.57
CA GLY A 237 -0.68 30.13 33.89
C GLY A 237 -0.59 28.76 34.60
N GLU A 238 -1.22 28.68 35.79
CA GLU A 238 -1.51 27.43 36.49
C GLU A 238 -2.55 26.64 35.66
N PRO A 239 -2.37 25.33 35.43
CA PRO A 239 -3.34 24.50 34.72
C PRO A 239 -4.75 24.66 35.33
N GLY A 240 -5.70 25.15 34.53
CA GLY A 240 -7.03 25.51 34.98
C GLY A 240 -8.12 24.62 34.37
N ALA A 241 -9.26 24.51 35.05
CA ALA A 241 -10.45 23.90 34.46
C ALA A 241 -11.17 24.83 33.47
N THR A 242 -10.64 26.03 33.18
CA THR A 242 -11.31 27.10 32.42
C THR A 242 -10.49 27.63 31.25
N ILE A 243 -11.15 28.24 30.26
CA ILE A 243 -10.53 28.85 29.07
C ILE A 243 -9.36 29.75 29.43
N GLY A 244 -9.55 30.70 30.34
CA GLY A 244 -8.52 31.67 30.69
C GLY A 244 -7.33 31.11 31.46
N GLY A 245 -7.46 29.89 32.03
CA GLY A 245 -6.37 29.18 32.70
C GLY A 245 -5.64 28.20 31.77
N SER A 246 -6.26 27.80 30.66
CA SER A 246 -5.75 26.72 29.81
C SER A 246 -5.66 27.07 28.33
N LEU A 247 -5.90 28.32 27.92
CA LEU A 247 -5.64 28.78 26.56
C LEU A 247 -5.00 30.19 26.60
N PRO A 248 -4.10 30.50 25.64
CA PRO A 248 -3.54 31.85 25.49
C PRO A 248 -4.62 32.90 25.24
N GLU A 249 -4.32 34.16 25.57
CA GLU A 249 -5.26 35.27 25.40
C GLU A 249 -5.51 35.59 23.92
N PHE A 250 -6.76 35.42 23.50
CA PHE A 250 -7.27 35.80 22.18
C PHE A 250 -8.33 36.91 22.32
N GLU A 251 -8.66 37.58 21.21
CA GLU A 251 -9.68 38.64 21.19
C GLU A 251 -11.07 38.10 21.53
N ALA A 252 -11.38 36.88 21.05
CA ALA A 252 -12.65 36.22 21.31
C ALA A 252 -12.51 34.69 21.38
N TYR A 253 -13.52 34.04 21.94
CA TYR A 253 -13.65 32.58 21.97
C TYR A 253 -15.06 32.12 21.60
N ALA A 254 -15.15 30.96 20.97
CA ALA A 254 -16.38 30.21 20.76
C ALA A 254 -16.26 28.79 21.33
N ILE A 255 -17.37 28.27 21.83
CA ILE A 255 -17.53 26.88 22.25
C ILE A 255 -18.52 26.20 21.31
N ILE A 256 -18.16 25.01 20.83
CA ILE A 256 -19.01 24.10 20.07
C ILE A 256 -19.23 22.86 20.92
N GLU A 257 -20.44 22.69 21.45
CA GLU A 257 -20.81 21.54 22.29
C GLU A 257 -21.08 20.30 21.43
N GLN A 258 -20.62 19.15 21.89
CA GLN A 258 -20.65 17.91 21.13
C GLN A 258 -21.11 16.77 22.04
N ALA A 259 -22.13 16.02 21.60
CA ALA A 259 -22.83 15.07 22.46
C ALA A 259 -22.07 13.75 22.73
N ASP A 260 -21.00 13.47 21.98
CA ASP A 260 -20.35 12.15 21.97
C ASP A 260 -18.88 12.26 21.50
N VAL A 261 -18.00 12.84 22.33
CA VAL A 261 -16.58 13.01 21.98
C VAL A 261 -15.69 12.23 22.92
N ASP A 262 -14.81 11.41 22.33
CA ASP A 262 -13.65 10.81 23.01
C ASP A 262 -12.51 11.85 23.17
N GLY A 263 -12.86 13.12 23.39
CA GLY A 263 -11.88 14.15 23.68
C GLY A 263 -10.99 14.58 22.51
N GLU A 264 -11.47 14.46 21.27
CA GLU A 264 -10.76 14.84 20.05
C GLU A 264 -11.62 15.77 19.18
N ILE A 265 -11.02 16.59 18.32
CA ILE A 265 -11.80 17.39 17.37
C ILE A 265 -12.25 16.46 16.21
N PRO A 266 -13.55 16.24 15.98
CA PRO A 266 -14.01 15.42 14.86
C PRO A 266 -13.56 16.00 13.53
N ALA A 267 -13.16 15.16 12.58
CA ALA A 267 -12.54 15.66 11.36
C ALA A 267 -13.47 16.49 10.48
N GLU A 268 -14.77 16.20 10.49
CA GLU A 268 -15.79 17.00 9.81
C GLU A 268 -15.88 18.40 10.43
N LEU A 269 -15.88 18.49 11.77
CA LEU A 269 -15.85 19.77 12.47
C LEU A 269 -14.54 20.51 12.21
N LEU A 270 -13.41 19.81 12.31
CA LEU A 270 -12.09 20.39 12.05
C LEU A 270 -12.00 20.94 10.62
N ALA A 271 -12.58 20.26 9.63
CA ALA A 271 -12.59 20.72 8.26
C ALA A 271 -13.41 21.99 8.05
N SER A 272 -14.58 22.08 8.69
CA SER A 272 -15.38 23.30 8.69
C SER A 272 -14.64 24.46 9.38
N LEU A 273 -14.06 24.22 10.57
CA LEU A 273 -13.30 25.23 11.31
C LEU A 273 -12.04 25.68 10.54
N ALA A 274 -11.31 24.75 9.93
CA ALA A 274 -10.16 25.04 9.08
C ALA A 274 -10.54 25.86 7.85
N SER A 275 -11.73 25.64 7.28
CA SER A 275 -12.24 26.43 6.15
C SER A 275 -12.50 27.88 6.55
N HIS A 276 -13.07 28.11 7.74
CA HIS A 276 -13.24 29.46 8.29
C HIS A 276 -11.88 30.13 8.51
N ALA A 277 -10.93 29.47 9.17
CA ALA A 277 -9.58 29.99 9.37
C ALA A 277 -8.87 30.31 8.05
N HIS A 278 -8.96 29.41 7.06
CA HIS A 278 -8.34 29.57 5.75
C HIS A 278 -8.91 30.79 5.00
N SER A 279 -10.21 31.06 5.13
CA SER A 279 -10.84 32.18 4.43
C SER A 279 -10.43 33.57 4.96
N GLU A 280 -9.81 33.68 6.14
CA GLU A 280 -9.24 34.95 6.66
C GLU A 280 -7.75 35.06 6.49
N GLY A 281 -7.01 34.03 6.89
CA GLY A 281 -5.54 34.04 6.88
C GLY A 281 -4.92 33.55 5.58
N GLY A 282 -5.69 32.91 4.70
CA GLY A 282 -5.19 32.21 3.53
C GLY A 282 -4.44 30.92 3.89
N GLU A 283 -3.48 30.54 3.05
CA GLU A 283 -2.69 29.33 3.28
C GLU A 283 -1.56 29.59 4.29
N THR A 284 -1.52 28.75 5.33
CA THR A 284 -0.49 28.78 6.37
C THR A 284 -0.08 27.36 6.75
N GLY A 285 1.15 27.25 7.27
CA GLY A 285 1.56 26.07 8.04
C GLY A 285 0.72 25.92 9.30
N VAL A 286 0.43 24.68 9.67
CA VAL A 286 -0.29 24.33 10.90
C VAL A 286 0.47 23.28 11.69
N THR A 287 0.33 23.36 13.00
CA THR A 287 0.76 22.33 13.94
C THR A 287 -0.45 21.67 14.56
N LEU A 288 -0.43 20.35 14.62
CA LEU A 288 -1.44 19.52 15.24
C LEU A 288 -0.82 18.79 16.43
N ALA A 289 -1.55 18.72 17.54
CA ALA A 289 -1.19 17.85 18.64
C ALA A 289 -2.20 16.71 18.77
N VAL A 290 -1.70 15.48 18.79
CA VAL A 290 -2.50 14.26 18.91
C VAL A 290 -2.07 13.52 20.16
N TRP A 291 -3.00 13.19 21.04
CA TRP A 291 -2.73 12.48 22.27
C TRP A 291 -2.10 11.10 21.99
N ALA A 292 -0.89 10.89 22.51
CA ALA A 292 -0.11 9.67 22.27
C ALA A 292 -0.71 8.43 22.95
N GLY A 293 -1.63 8.61 23.90
CA GLY A 293 -2.30 7.53 24.63
C GLY A 293 -3.46 6.87 23.88
N ARG A 294 -3.82 7.36 22.68
CA ARG A 294 -4.91 6.76 21.88
C ARG A 294 -4.58 5.31 21.50
N THR A 295 -5.53 4.42 21.75
CA THR A 295 -5.38 2.99 21.48
C THR A 295 -5.13 2.69 20.00
N GLU A 296 -5.69 3.52 19.13
CA GLU A 296 -5.54 3.53 17.67
C GLU A 296 -4.08 3.69 17.25
N LEU A 297 -3.29 4.45 18.01
CA LEU A 297 -1.89 4.74 17.69
C LEU A 297 -0.92 3.69 18.27
N THR A 298 -1.32 3.01 19.35
CA THR A 298 -0.50 1.94 19.96
C THR A 298 -0.61 0.60 19.22
N GLY A 299 -1.66 0.42 18.41
CA GLY A 299 -1.99 -0.88 17.80
C GLY A 299 -2.37 -1.97 18.82
N ALA A 300 -2.46 -1.62 20.12
CA ALA A 300 -2.97 -2.46 21.18
C ALA A 300 -4.50 -2.33 21.19
N TYR A 301 -5.18 -3.38 20.72
CA TYR A 301 -6.62 -3.35 20.52
C TYR A 301 -7.41 -3.72 21.78
N SER A 302 -8.42 -2.90 22.07
CA SER A 302 -9.73 -3.31 22.58
C SER A 302 -10.82 -2.65 21.72
N SER A 303 -11.06 -3.15 20.50
CA SER A 303 -12.29 -2.76 19.78
C SER A 303 -13.36 -3.83 19.94
N VAL A 304 -14.59 -3.37 20.00
CA VAL A 304 -15.77 -4.21 19.84
C VAL A 304 -16.02 -4.33 18.33
N LEU A 305 -15.66 -5.47 17.74
CA LEU A 305 -16.04 -5.78 16.38
C LEU A 305 -17.54 -6.14 16.37
N VAL A 306 -18.41 -5.19 16.02
CA VAL A 306 -19.85 -5.44 15.86
C VAL A 306 -20.07 -6.15 14.52
N ILE A 307 -20.01 -7.48 14.54
CA ILE A 307 -20.43 -8.28 13.38
C ILE A 307 -21.93 -8.54 13.50
N SER A 308 -22.73 -7.80 12.72
CA SER A 308 -24.12 -8.19 12.48
C SER A 308 -24.13 -9.38 11.52
N HIS A 309 -24.76 -10.49 11.92
CA HIS A 309 -24.88 -11.69 11.09
C HIS A 309 -26.19 -12.41 11.40
N ASP A 310 -26.91 -12.82 10.34
CA ASP A 310 -28.13 -13.63 10.43
C ASP A 310 -27.86 -15.11 10.76
N SER A 311 -26.62 -15.48 11.06
CA SER A 311 -26.20 -16.86 11.33
C SER A 311 -25.03 -16.92 12.32
N PRO A 312 -24.90 -17.98 13.12
CA PRO A 312 -23.83 -18.10 14.11
C PRO A 312 -22.45 -18.06 13.43
N ILE A 313 -21.64 -17.07 13.83
CA ILE A 313 -20.31 -16.84 13.28
C ILE A 313 -19.39 -17.97 13.72
N ARG A 314 -18.77 -18.67 12.77
CA ARG A 314 -17.78 -19.71 13.09
C ARG A 314 -16.55 -19.05 13.72
N ALA A 315 -15.97 -19.71 14.73
CA ALA A 315 -14.76 -19.21 15.41
C ALA A 315 -13.57 -18.95 14.47
N ARG A 316 -13.48 -19.68 13.35
CA ARG A 316 -12.46 -19.44 12.31
C ARG A 316 -12.66 -18.11 11.59
N ASP A 317 -13.90 -17.77 11.26
CA ASP A 317 -14.24 -16.56 10.51
C ASP A 317 -14.07 -15.34 11.40
N MET A 318 -14.45 -15.44 12.69
CA MET A 318 -14.16 -14.43 13.71
C MET A 318 -12.65 -14.17 13.85
N ARG A 319 -11.83 -15.23 14.01
CA ARG A 319 -10.37 -15.09 14.11
C ARG A 319 -9.76 -14.44 12.87
N ARG A 320 -10.29 -14.77 11.68
CA ARG A 320 -9.83 -14.18 10.42
C ARG A 320 -10.18 -12.70 10.35
N ALA A 321 -11.43 -12.33 10.65
CA ALA A 321 -11.89 -10.94 10.67
C ALA A 321 -11.06 -10.09 11.65
N LEU A 322 -10.82 -10.58 12.87
CA LEU A 322 -9.94 -9.92 13.84
C LEU A 322 -8.50 -9.76 13.32
N SER A 323 -7.96 -10.78 12.65
CA SER A 323 -6.60 -10.73 12.10
C SER A 323 -6.47 -9.78 10.91
N ASP A 324 -7.51 -9.68 10.08
CA ASP A 324 -7.54 -8.79 8.92
C ASP A 324 -7.72 -7.34 9.41
N HIS A 325 -8.63 -7.08 10.34
CA HIS A 325 -8.81 -5.77 10.96
C HIS A 325 -7.53 -5.27 11.64
N ARG A 326 -6.86 -6.11 12.45
CA ARG A 326 -5.57 -5.75 13.07
C ARG A 326 -4.51 -5.36 12.03
N ARG A 327 -4.47 -6.05 10.89
CA ARG A 327 -3.52 -5.74 9.82
C ARG A 327 -3.83 -4.39 9.17
N GLU A 328 -5.10 -4.10 8.96
CA GLU A 328 -5.56 -2.82 8.40
C GLU A 328 -5.19 -1.66 9.32
N THR A 329 -5.47 -1.76 10.62
CA THR A 329 -5.15 -0.68 11.57
C THR A 329 -3.64 -0.44 11.67
N VAL A 330 -2.84 -1.50 11.80
CA VAL A 330 -1.37 -1.36 11.83
C VAL A 330 -0.84 -0.77 10.51
N ALA A 331 -1.47 -1.07 9.38
CA ALA A 331 -1.10 -0.49 8.09
C ALA A 331 -1.52 0.98 7.94
N ALA A 332 -2.58 1.40 8.65
CA ALA A 332 -3.09 2.76 8.67
C ALA A 332 -2.29 3.72 9.57
N ILE A 333 -1.39 3.21 10.42
CA ILE A 333 -0.55 4.03 11.30
C ILE A 333 0.79 4.33 10.62
N ASP A 334 1.27 5.57 10.72
CA ASP A 334 2.63 5.93 10.32
C ASP A 334 3.66 5.16 11.14
N PRO A 335 4.59 4.39 10.53
CA PRO A 335 5.68 3.75 11.26
C PRO A 335 6.55 4.72 12.08
N GLN A 336 6.62 6.00 11.74
CA GLN A 336 7.29 7.03 12.56
C GLN A 336 6.43 7.39 13.78
N ILE A 337 5.12 7.58 13.61
CA ILE A 337 4.18 7.83 14.72
C ILE A 337 4.12 6.63 15.66
N ALA A 338 3.97 5.42 15.14
CA ALA A 338 3.98 4.18 15.93
C ALA A 338 5.26 4.02 16.75
N ARG A 339 6.42 4.40 16.18
CA ARG A 339 7.69 4.43 16.91
C ARG A 339 7.71 5.51 17.98
N ALA A 340 7.26 6.72 17.67
CA ALA A 340 7.22 7.82 18.63
C ALA A 340 6.30 7.51 19.83
N VAL A 341 5.15 6.87 19.60
CA VAL A 341 4.28 6.36 20.68
C VAL A 341 4.99 5.30 21.51
N HIS A 342 5.64 4.32 20.86
CA HIS A 342 6.36 3.26 21.56
C HIS A 342 7.52 3.79 22.41
N ASP A 343 8.26 4.76 21.88
CA ASP A 343 9.44 5.36 22.50
C ASP A 343 9.07 6.44 23.53
N ARG A 344 7.77 6.71 23.76
CA ARG A 344 7.26 7.82 24.59
C ARG A 344 7.92 9.16 24.24
N ALA A 345 8.02 9.41 22.94
CA ALA A 345 8.61 10.62 22.40
C ALA A 345 7.58 11.76 22.28
N GLY A 346 6.52 11.76 23.08
CA GLY A 346 5.54 12.85 23.11
C GLY A 346 5.97 13.98 24.04
N VAL A 347 5.37 15.15 23.84
CA VAL A 347 5.52 16.31 24.73
C VAL A 347 4.29 16.43 25.62
N GLN A 348 4.49 16.68 26.90
CA GLN A 348 3.39 17.13 27.75
C GLN A 348 3.04 18.55 27.35
N LEU A 349 1.82 18.73 26.85
CA LEU A 349 1.33 20.06 26.55
C LEU A 349 1.01 20.78 27.87
N PRO A 350 1.36 22.07 28.00
CA PRO A 350 1.17 22.83 29.24
C PRO A 350 -0.30 22.89 29.71
N LEU A 351 -1.22 22.67 28.78
CA LEU A 351 -2.65 22.88 28.91
C LEU A 351 -3.42 21.59 29.22
N ASP A 352 -2.75 20.44 29.20
CA ASP A 352 -3.37 19.17 29.57
C ASP A 352 -3.27 18.97 31.09
N ALA A 353 -4.38 19.19 31.78
CA ALA A 353 -4.49 19.00 33.23
C ALA A 353 -4.14 17.57 33.67
N GLY A 354 -4.22 16.58 32.77
CA GLY A 354 -3.86 15.19 33.01
C GLY A 354 -2.38 14.87 32.86
N GLY A 355 -1.53 15.81 32.42
CA GLY A 355 -0.11 15.59 32.18
C GLY A 355 0.16 14.56 31.07
N ARG A 356 -0.69 14.49 30.05
CA ARG A 356 -0.61 13.45 29.02
C ARG A 356 0.28 13.92 27.87
N GLU A 357 0.97 12.94 27.29
CA GLU A 357 1.90 13.16 26.20
C GLU A 357 1.17 13.29 24.86
N HIS A 358 1.56 14.28 24.07
CA HIS A 358 1.04 14.52 22.73
C HIS A 358 2.16 14.42 21.70
N LEU A 359 1.86 13.87 20.54
CA LEU A 359 2.72 13.94 19.37
C LEU A 359 2.42 15.21 18.60
N LEU A 360 3.46 15.92 18.17
CA LEU A 360 3.33 17.09 17.30
C LEU A 360 3.52 16.71 15.84
N LEU A 361 2.57 17.13 15.01
CA LEU A 361 2.57 16.94 13.58
C LEU A 361 2.50 18.31 12.90
N THR A 362 3.20 18.50 11.79
CA THR A 362 3.14 19.73 11.00
C THR A 362 2.56 19.47 9.62
N GLY A 363 1.75 20.38 9.11
CA GLY A 363 1.22 20.31 7.74
C GLY A 363 0.69 21.65 7.25
N SER A 364 -0.32 21.61 6.40
CA SER A 364 -0.92 22.76 5.72
C SER A 364 -2.38 22.93 6.13
N LEU A 365 -2.81 24.19 6.31
CA LEU A 365 -4.19 24.51 6.65
C LEU A 365 -5.16 24.05 5.54
N THR A 366 -4.83 24.24 4.26
CA THR A 366 -5.65 23.76 3.14
C THR A 366 -5.89 22.25 3.21
N THR A 367 -4.95 21.48 3.75
CA THR A 367 -5.19 20.03 3.88
C THR A 367 -6.28 19.71 4.90
N LEU A 368 -6.39 20.52 5.95
CA LEU A 368 -7.40 20.33 6.98
C LEU A 368 -8.80 20.69 6.52
N THR A 369 -8.98 21.48 5.46
CA THR A 369 -10.32 21.88 4.97
C THR A 369 -11.12 20.74 4.33
N ASP A 370 -10.50 19.57 4.08
CA ASP A 370 -11.16 18.38 3.56
C ASP A 370 -11.05 17.22 4.57
N PRO A 371 -12.17 16.74 5.17
CA PRO A 371 -12.14 15.71 6.21
C PRO A 371 -11.53 14.36 5.77
N ASP A 372 -11.35 14.14 4.46
CA ASP A 372 -10.67 12.98 3.90
C ASP A 372 -9.16 12.97 4.18
N TRP A 373 -8.59 14.05 4.72
CA TRP A 373 -7.19 14.08 5.19
C TRP A 373 -6.87 12.88 6.12
N ARG A 374 -7.85 12.41 6.91
CA ARG A 374 -7.73 11.25 7.80
C ARG A 374 -7.25 9.99 7.10
N SER A 375 -7.68 9.79 5.86
CA SER A 375 -7.34 8.60 5.05
C SER A 375 -5.85 8.48 4.72
N THR A 376 -5.12 9.59 4.82
CA THR A 376 -3.70 9.66 4.46
C THR A 376 -2.81 10.14 5.60
N ALA A 377 -3.37 10.68 6.68
CA ALA A 377 -2.66 11.20 7.85
C ALA A 377 -1.76 10.18 8.55
N GLY A 378 -2.03 8.89 8.41
CA GLY A 378 -1.26 7.87 9.12
C GLY A 378 -1.59 7.78 10.61
N LEU A 379 -2.81 8.19 10.99
CA LEU A 379 -3.30 8.20 12.37
C LEU A 379 -4.25 7.03 12.68
N GLY A 380 -4.20 5.94 11.90
CA GLY A 380 -4.95 4.72 12.21
C GLY A 380 -6.39 4.66 11.66
N TYR A 381 -6.80 5.60 10.80
CA TYR A 381 -8.13 5.56 10.17
C TYR A 381 -8.25 4.38 9.20
N THR A 382 -9.26 3.53 9.40
CA THR A 382 -9.48 2.34 8.55
C THR A 382 -10.69 2.48 7.63
N GLY A 383 -11.25 3.69 7.50
CA GLY A 383 -12.47 3.92 6.70
C GLY A 383 -13.78 3.53 7.42
N GLN A 384 -13.70 3.23 8.71
CA GLN A 384 -14.87 2.95 9.55
C GLN A 384 -15.12 4.13 10.51
N PRO A 385 -16.37 4.47 10.82
CA PRO A 385 -16.69 5.46 11.85
C PRO A 385 -16.01 5.12 13.18
N GLY A 386 -15.52 6.15 13.89
CA GLY A 386 -14.85 5.99 15.18
C GLY A 386 -13.46 5.35 15.13
N THR A 387 -12.86 5.20 13.94
CA THR A 387 -11.47 4.75 13.82
C THR A 387 -10.53 5.92 13.55
N GLY A 388 -9.27 5.76 13.93
CA GLY A 388 -8.21 6.75 13.70
C GLY A 388 -8.27 7.93 14.66
N ALA A 389 -7.11 8.35 15.15
CA ALA A 389 -7.01 9.50 16.03
C ALA A 389 -7.17 10.81 15.24
N THR A 390 -7.81 11.79 15.86
CA THR A 390 -7.87 13.18 15.39
C THR A 390 -7.21 14.11 16.41
N PRO A 391 -6.77 15.31 16.02
CA PRO A 391 -6.01 16.16 16.93
C PRO A 391 -6.88 16.72 18.08
N ASN A 392 -6.24 16.90 19.23
CA ASN A 392 -6.79 17.59 20.40
C ASN A 392 -6.52 19.10 20.31
N TYR A 393 -5.45 19.49 19.61
CA TYR A 393 -5.10 20.88 19.37
C TYR A 393 -4.68 21.08 17.92
N VAL A 394 -5.08 22.22 17.35
CA VAL A 394 -4.61 22.70 16.05
C VAL A 394 -4.37 24.21 16.13
N TRP A 395 -3.23 24.67 15.61
CA TRP A 395 -2.90 26.09 15.53
C TRP A 395 -2.00 26.40 14.32
N PRO A 396 -2.00 27.64 13.81
CA PRO A 396 -1.15 28.05 12.70
C PRO A 396 0.26 28.44 13.19
N ASP A 397 1.21 28.49 12.26
CA ASP A 397 2.61 28.84 12.57
C ASP A 397 2.78 30.25 13.15
N ASP A 398 1.86 31.17 12.83
CA ASP A 398 1.83 32.54 13.34
C ASP A 398 1.07 32.68 14.68
N GLN A 399 0.51 31.59 15.21
CA GLN A 399 -0.18 31.53 16.49
C GLN A 399 -1.42 32.45 16.58
N SER A 400 -1.98 32.84 15.44
CA SER A 400 -3.12 33.77 15.36
C SER A 400 -4.45 33.19 15.87
N TRP A 401 -4.57 31.88 15.99
CA TRP A 401 -5.75 31.19 16.52
C TRP A 401 -5.39 29.81 17.09
N VAL A 402 -6.32 29.23 17.86
CA VAL A 402 -6.24 27.85 18.37
C VAL A 402 -7.59 27.17 18.27
N MET A 403 -7.58 25.90 17.90
CA MET A 403 -8.72 24.99 18.04
C MET A 403 -8.31 23.91 19.05
N HIS A 404 -9.15 23.69 20.05
CA HIS A 404 -8.83 22.81 21.17
C HIS A 404 -10.04 21.99 21.60
N CYS A 405 -9.86 20.68 21.78
CA CYS A 405 -10.79 19.82 22.50
C CYS A 405 -10.01 19.15 23.64
N ASP A 406 -10.46 19.34 24.88
CA ASP A 406 -9.88 18.63 26.01
C ASP A 406 -10.28 17.15 25.96
N ILE A 407 -9.35 16.28 26.35
CA ILE A 407 -9.56 14.83 26.24
C ILE A 407 -10.70 14.36 27.17
N ASP A 408 -10.92 15.04 28.29
CA ASP A 408 -12.02 14.78 29.22
C ASP A 408 -13.21 15.76 29.00
N GLY A 409 -13.12 16.61 27.97
CA GLY A 409 -14.11 17.63 27.61
C GLY A 409 -15.15 17.15 26.59
N THR A 410 -16.28 17.85 26.55
CA THR A 410 -17.40 17.56 25.62
C THR A 410 -17.60 18.67 24.59
N ALA A 411 -16.57 19.48 24.36
CA ALA A 411 -16.66 20.63 23.48
C ALA A 411 -15.34 20.92 22.78
N THR A 412 -15.46 21.51 21.59
CA THR A 412 -14.35 22.13 20.87
C THR A 412 -14.40 23.64 21.10
N ILE A 413 -13.27 24.19 21.52
CA ILE A 413 -13.06 25.61 21.77
C ILE A 413 -12.23 26.20 20.63
N VAL A 414 -12.65 27.36 20.14
CA VAL A 414 -11.93 28.13 19.12
C VAL A 414 -11.59 29.49 19.70
N GLY A 415 -10.31 29.82 19.78
CA GLY A 415 -9.81 31.14 20.15
C GLY A 415 -9.11 31.82 18.98
N GLY A 416 -9.34 33.12 18.78
CA GLY A 416 -8.73 33.86 17.67
C GLY A 416 -9.16 35.32 17.63
N SER A 417 -9.07 35.93 16.45
CA SER A 417 -9.59 37.28 16.18
C SER A 417 -11.12 37.35 16.36
N GLU A 418 -11.67 38.54 16.62
CA GLU A 418 -13.12 38.75 16.60
C GLU A 418 -13.72 38.37 15.23
N SER A 419 -12.96 38.54 14.14
CA SER A 419 -13.42 38.20 12.79
C SER A 419 -13.53 36.69 12.57
N LEU A 420 -12.54 35.91 13.00
CA LEU A 420 -12.57 34.45 12.92
C LEU A 420 -13.75 33.92 13.73
N VAL A 421 -13.80 34.30 15.01
CA VAL A 421 -14.79 33.82 15.97
C VAL A 421 -16.18 34.26 15.55
N GLY A 422 -16.34 35.50 15.06
CA GLY A 422 -17.60 36.00 14.52
C GLY A 422 -18.14 35.16 13.35
N ARG A 423 -17.28 34.64 12.47
CA ARG A 423 -17.69 33.73 11.39
C ARG A 423 -18.07 32.34 11.87
N VAL A 424 -17.32 31.81 12.84
CA VAL A 424 -17.65 30.53 13.50
C VAL A 424 -19.01 30.62 14.20
N LEU A 425 -19.28 31.72 14.90
CA LEU A 425 -20.57 31.98 15.56
C LEU A 425 -21.74 32.20 14.59
N ALA A 426 -21.46 32.73 13.39
CA ALA A 426 -22.47 32.95 12.36
C ALA A 426 -22.81 31.68 11.55
N ASP A 427 -22.04 30.60 11.71
CA ASP A 427 -22.30 29.33 11.04
C ASP A 427 -23.22 28.45 11.88
N ASP A 428 -24.52 28.51 11.56
CA ASP A 428 -25.56 27.73 12.25
C ASP A 428 -25.29 26.21 12.25
N ALA A 429 -24.54 25.69 11.26
CA ALA A 429 -24.22 24.27 11.19
C ALA A 429 -23.24 23.83 12.29
N LEU A 430 -22.46 24.75 12.83
CA LEU A 430 -21.54 24.50 13.93
C LEU A 430 -22.24 24.52 15.29
N GLY A 431 -23.39 25.19 15.41
CA GLY A 431 -24.08 25.35 16.70
C GLY A 431 -23.21 26.04 17.77
N ALA A 432 -22.28 26.90 17.33
CA ALA A 432 -21.32 27.55 18.22
C ALA A 432 -21.99 28.63 19.09
N ARG A 433 -21.50 28.78 20.32
CA ARG A 433 -21.88 29.87 21.23
C ARG A 433 -20.65 30.68 21.66
N PRO A 434 -20.82 31.97 21.99
CA PRO A 434 -19.74 32.76 22.59
C PRO A 434 -19.27 32.11 23.89
N ALA A 435 -17.98 32.25 24.18
CA ALA A 435 -17.37 31.70 25.38
C ALA A 435 -16.64 32.77 26.18
N GLU A 436 -16.75 32.68 27.50
CA GLU A 436 -16.05 33.55 28.44
C GLU A 436 -14.80 32.86 28.99
N ARG A 437 -13.81 33.63 29.43
CA ARG A 437 -12.57 33.07 30.01
C ARG A 437 -12.80 32.23 31.27
N THR A 438 -13.95 32.40 31.92
CA THR A 438 -14.37 31.60 33.09
C THR A 438 -15.09 30.31 32.71
N ASP A 439 -15.45 30.11 31.45
CA ASP A 439 -16.09 28.87 30.99
C ASP A 439 -15.15 27.68 31.16
N ARG A 440 -15.73 26.56 31.56
CA ARG A 440 -14.98 25.32 31.78
C ARG A 440 -14.63 24.63 30.47
N ILE A 441 -13.43 24.02 30.43
CA ILE A 441 -12.94 23.19 29.33
C ILE A 441 -13.16 21.69 29.63
N ALA A 442 -13.12 21.31 30.91
CA ALA A 442 -13.37 19.95 31.39
C ALA A 442 -14.44 19.94 32.50
N GLY A 443 -15.17 18.82 32.61
CA GLY A 443 -16.31 18.63 33.53
C GLY A 443 -15.99 18.80 35.02
#